data_AF-A0A528IMS9-F1
#
_entry.id   AF-A0A528IMS9-F1
#
_cell.length_a   1.000
_cell.length_b   1.000
_cell.length_c   1.000
_cell.angle_alpha   90.00
_cell.angle_beta   90.00
_cell.angle_gamma   90.00
#
_symmetry.space_group_name_H-M   'P 1'
#
loop_
_entity.id
_entity.type
_entity.pdbx_description
1 polymer ?
#
loop_
_entity_poly.entity_id
_entity_poly.type
_entity_poly.pdbx_seq_one_letter_code
_entity_poly.pdbx_strand_id
1 'polypeptide(L)' 'MTLSNPVDPKAAKVLGPPPAGQPPVGAGRIGVMLVNLGTPDGTEFKPMWRYLREFLSDPRVIELNKAIWYP' A
#
# COMPACT_ATOMS: atom_id res chain seq x y z
N MET A 1 30.73 -4.99 -1.33
CA MET A 1 29.38 -5.57 -1.19
C MET A 1 28.46 -4.80 -2.12
N THR A 2 28.16 -5.36 -3.29
CA THR A 2 27.30 -4.74 -4.30
C THR A 2 25.85 -5.14 -4.01
N LEU A 3 25.01 -4.20 -3.59
CA LEU A 3 23.58 -4.43 -3.44
C LEU A 3 22.99 -4.60 -4.85
N SER A 4 22.52 -5.80 -5.15
CA SER A 4 21.75 -6.10 -6.35
C SER A 4 20.46 -5.26 -6.35
N ASN A 5 20.31 -4.45 -7.40
CA ASN A 5 19.17 -3.56 -7.59
C ASN A 5 17.87 -4.40 -7.74
N PRO A 6 16.84 -4.24 -6.89
CA PRO A 6 15.62 -5.06 -6.93
C PRO A 6 14.71 -4.77 -8.14
N VAL A 7 15.13 -3.87 -9.04
CA VAL A 7 14.39 -3.44 -10.23
C VAL A 7 15.04 -4.00 -11.50
N ASP A 8 15.30 -5.31 -11.53
CA ASP A 8 15.67 -5.98 -12.78
C ASP A 8 14.39 -6.48 -13.49
N PRO A 9 13.95 -5.84 -14.59
CA PRO A 9 12.77 -6.25 -15.34
C PRO A 9 12.93 -7.64 -15.98
N LYS A 10 14.15 -8.19 -16.11
CA LYS A 10 14.39 -9.55 -16.62
C LYS A 10 14.15 -10.64 -15.56
N ALA A 11 14.07 -10.29 -14.28
CA ALA A 11 13.85 -11.25 -13.19
C ALA A 11 12.37 -11.60 -12.97
N ALA A 12 11.44 -10.98 -13.71
CA ALA A 12 10.02 -11.33 -13.69
C ALA A 12 9.82 -12.75 -14.24
N LYS A 13 9.93 -13.73 -13.35
CA LYS A 13 9.79 -15.16 -13.63
C LYS A 13 8.40 -15.42 -14.20
N VAL A 14 8.33 -15.89 -15.46
CA VAL A 14 7.07 -16.31 -16.09
C VAL A 14 6.50 -17.47 -15.27
N LEU A 15 5.38 -17.22 -14.59
CA LEU A 15 4.62 -18.20 -13.79
C LEU A 15 3.89 -19.16 -14.73
N GLY A 16 4.63 -20.07 -15.34
CA GLY A 16 4.09 -21.15 -16.17
C GLY A 16 3.41 -20.70 -17.48
N PRO A 17 2.90 -21.67 -18.27
CA PRO A 17 2.16 -21.37 -19.49
C PRO A 17 0.84 -20.65 -19.16
N PRO A 18 0.47 -19.59 -19.89
CA PRO A 18 -0.83 -18.96 -19.72
C PRO A 18 -1.97 -19.94 -20.05
N PRO A 19 -3.15 -19.80 -19.41
CA PRO A 19 -4.33 -20.60 -19.71
C PRO A 19 -4.73 -20.49 -21.20
N ALA A 20 -5.19 -21.59 -21.79
CA ALA A 20 -5.63 -21.61 -23.20
C ALA A 20 -6.82 -20.65 -23.40
N GLY A 21 -6.69 -19.71 -24.35
CA GLY A 21 -7.73 -18.74 -24.69
C GLY A 21 -7.49 -17.30 -24.19
N GLN A 22 -6.37 -17.04 -23.52
CA GLN A 22 -5.97 -15.67 -23.14
C GLN A 22 -5.59 -14.83 -24.37
N PRO A 23 -6.10 -13.60 -24.54
CA PRO A 23 -5.62 -12.68 -25.56
C PRO A 23 -4.16 -12.27 -25.30
N PRO A 24 -3.37 -11.95 -26.34
CA PRO A 24 -1.97 -11.60 -26.18
C PRO A 24 -1.80 -10.38 -25.26
N VAL A 25 -1.11 -10.57 -24.14
CA VAL A 25 -0.78 -9.50 -23.18
C VAL A 25 0.49 -8.83 -23.68
N GLY A 26 0.39 -7.56 -24.09
CA GLY A 26 1.57 -6.79 -24.49
C GLY A 26 2.57 -6.64 -23.33
N ALA A 27 3.84 -6.39 -23.65
CA ALA A 27 4.82 -6.04 -22.63
C ALA A 27 4.34 -4.79 -21.86
N GLY A 28 3.90 -5.01 -20.62
CA GLY A 28 3.31 -3.96 -19.78
C GLY A 28 4.35 -2.98 -19.28
N ARG A 29 3.91 -1.75 -18.96
CA ARG A 29 4.74 -0.80 -18.20
C ARG A 29 4.76 -1.22 -16.73
N ILE A 30 5.86 -0.97 -16.04
CA ILE A 30 5.95 -1.17 -14.59
C ILE A 30 5.10 -0.10 -13.90
N GLY A 31 4.08 -0.53 -13.15
CA GLY A 31 3.32 0.33 -12.26
C GLY A 31 3.95 0.35 -10.88
N VAL A 32 4.25 1.54 -10.35
CA VAL A 32 4.74 1.73 -8.98
C VAL A 32 3.66 2.47 -8.18
N MET A 33 3.28 1.91 -7.02
CA MET A 33 2.33 2.56 -6.11
C MET A 33 3.06 3.02 -4.85
N LEU A 34 3.17 4.34 -4.69
CA LEU A 34 3.70 4.95 -3.48
C LEU A 34 2.55 5.16 -2.51
N VAL A 35 2.64 4.53 -1.35
CA VAL A 35 1.63 4.66 -0.29
C VAL A 35 2.25 5.32 0.92
N ASN A 36 1.53 6.26 1.50
CA ASN A 36 1.77 6.83 2.81
C ASN A 36 0.41 6.98 3.50
N LEU A 37 0.41 7.10 4.83
CA LEU A 37 -0.79 7.39 5.61
C LEU A 37 -1.36 8.78 5.33
N GLY A 38 -0.54 9.69 4.82
CA GLY A 38 -0.89 11.09 4.63
C GLY A 38 -0.81 11.89 5.92
N THR A 39 -1.25 13.14 5.84
CA THR A 39 -1.29 14.13 6.92
C THR A 39 -2.60 14.91 6.84
N PRO A 40 -3.09 15.50 7.93
CA PRO A 40 -4.28 16.36 7.86
C PRO A 40 -4.01 17.59 6.96
N ASP A 41 -5.08 18.10 6.32
CA ASP A 41 -5.02 19.25 5.41
C ASP A 41 -4.64 20.57 6.11
N GLY A 42 -4.71 20.60 7.44
CA GLY A 42 -4.44 21.78 8.26
C GLY A 42 -4.34 21.43 9.75
N THR A 43 -3.97 22.42 10.56
CA THR A 43 -3.80 22.26 12.01
C THR A 43 -5.06 22.59 12.80
N GLU A 44 -6.15 22.97 12.13
CA GLU A 44 -7.43 23.24 12.76
C GLU A 44 -8.09 21.95 13.27
N PHE A 45 -9.06 22.11 14.17
CA PHE A 45 -9.72 21.00 14.83
C PHE A 45 -10.36 19.99 13.85
N LYS A 46 -11.06 20.46 12.81
CA LYS A 46 -11.83 19.58 11.91
C LYS A 46 -10.95 18.69 11.03
N PRO A 47 -9.91 19.21 10.33
CA PRO A 47 -8.95 18.37 9.60
C PRO A 47 -8.25 17.36 10.52
N MET A 48 -7.82 17.81 11.71
CA MET A 48 -7.12 16.97 12.67
C MET A 48 -8.00 15.84 13.21
N TRP A 49 -9.25 16.16 13.60
CA TRP A 49 -10.20 15.17 14.08
C TRP A 49 -10.50 14.10 13.03
N ARG A 50 -10.68 14.49 11.76
CA ARG A 50 -10.91 13.53 10.67
C ARG A 50 -9.72 12.57 10.50
N TYR A 51 -8.50 13.11 10.49
CA TYR A 51 -7.27 12.32 10.39
C TYR A 51 -7.09 11.37 11.57
N LEU A 52 -7.21 11.87 12.81
CA LEU A 52 -7.05 11.06 14.01
C LEU A 52 -8.10 9.96 14.10
N ARG A 53 -9.36 10.25 13.74
CA ARG A 53 -10.42 9.23 13.70
C ARG A 53 -10.07 8.10 12.75
N GLU A 54 -9.55 8.41 11.57
CA GLU A 54 -9.15 7.41 10.56
C GLU A 54 -7.95 6.58 11.06
N PHE A 55 -6.93 7.24 11.60
CA PHE A 55 -5.72 6.60 12.10
C PHE A 55 -5.99 5.70 13.32
N LEU A 56 -6.72 6.20 14.32
CA LEU A 56 -7.05 5.47 15.54
C LEU A 56 -8.14 4.40 15.30
N SER A 57 -8.96 4.51 14.26
CA SER A 57 -9.91 3.45 13.93
C SER A 57 -9.25 2.22 13.31
N ASP A 58 -8.00 2.31 12.85
CA ASP A 58 -7.33 1.19 12.20
C ASP A 58 -6.77 0.20 13.24
N PRO A 59 -7.26 -1.06 13.28
CA PRO A 59 -6.76 -2.07 14.22
C PRO A 59 -5.30 -2.48 13.95
N ARG A 60 -4.73 -2.10 12.80
CA ARG A 60 -3.31 -2.33 12.49
C ARG A 60 -2.40 -1.33 13.19
N VAL A 61 -2.94 -0.20 13.65
CA VAL A 61 -2.18 0.87 14.31
C VAL A 61 -2.13 0.63 15.82
N ILE A 62 -3.24 0.16 16.42
CA ILE A 62 -3.31 -0.14 17.85
C ILE A 62 -3.92 -1.53 18.06
N GLU A 63 -3.14 -2.40 18.70
CA GLU A 63 -3.50 -3.80 18.93
C GLU A 63 -4.44 -4.02 20.12
N LEU A 64 -4.61 -3.00 20.99
CA LEU A 64 -5.49 -3.09 22.15
C LEU A 64 -6.98 -3.05 21.72
N ASN A 65 -7.85 -3.71 22.48
CA ASN A 65 -9.28 -3.67 22.23
C ASN A 65 -9.80 -2.22 22.34
N LYS A 66 -10.45 -1.73 21.27
CA LYS A 66 -11.01 -0.37 21.18
C LYS A 66 -11.87 0.02 22.38
N ALA A 67 -12.59 -0.92 22.99
CA ALA A 67 -13.41 -0.66 24.18
C ALA A 67 -12.60 -0.16 25.40
N ILE A 68 -11.29 -0.40 25.43
CA ILE A 68 -10.41 -0.03 26.55
C ILE A 68 -9.73 1.32 26.30
N TRP A 69 -9.47 1.69 25.05
CA TRP A 69 -8.55 2.78 24.74
C TRP A 69 -9.11 3.86 23.82
N TYR A 70 -10.11 3.53 22.98
CA TYR A 70 -10.66 4.50 22.04
C TYR A 70 -11.65 5.41 22.79
N PRO A 71 -11.37 6.73 22.88
CA PRO A 71 -12.17 7.67 23.68
C PRO A 71 -13.57 7.93 23.11
#